data_AF-A0A935MEA6-F1
#
_entry.id   AF-A0A935MEA6-F1
#
_cell.length_a   1.000
_cell.length_b   1.000
_cell.length_c   1.000
_cell.angle_alpha   90.00
_cell.angle_beta   90.00
_cell.angle_gamma   90.00
#
_symmetry.space_group_name_H-M   'P 1'
#
loop_
_entity.id
_entity.type
_entity.pdbx_description
1 polymer ?
#
loop_
_entity_poly.entity_id
_entity_poly.type
_entity_poly.pdbx_seq_one_letter_code
_entity_poly.pdbx_strand_id
1 'polypeptide(L)'
;MNRPRLILYNRWGVVYIGWVGSYLFDLSNLPQGGWWFMLVMFCVWLGDSGAYSIGRAYGRHKIAPRLSPKKSWEGYIASVFTGLFAGGFYVYVYTTFGSLHSDITIWQGAVLGLLLGALPTLGDLGESMFKRQSGLKDSSDVIPGHGGFFDRVDSWIWGAAIGYYFLIWFII
;
A
#
# COMPACT_ATOMS: atom_id res chain seq x y z
N MET A 1 23.84 -21.08 -7.58
CA MET A 1 22.47 -20.56 -7.37
C MET A 1 21.61 -21.72 -6.88
N ASN A 2 21.12 -21.70 -5.62
CA ASN A 2 20.46 -22.87 -5.02
C ASN A 2 19.00 -22.99 -5.47
N ARG A 3 18.74 -23.92 -6.41
CA ARG A 3 17.41 -24.28 -6.95
C ARG A 3 16.27 -24.41 -5.92
N PRO A 4 16.45 -24.98 -4.70
CA PRO A 4 15.33 -25.10 -3.75
C PRO A 4 14.81 -23.76 -3.22
N ARG A 5 15.65 -22.72 -3.08
CA ARG A 5 15.20 -21.41 -2.57
C ARG A 5 14.34 -20.64 -3.56
N LEU A 6 14.60 -20.85 -4.86
CA LEU A 6 13.82 -20.23 -5.94
C LEU A 6 12.39 -20.79 -6.02
N ILE A 7 12.24 -22.10 -5.80
CA ILE A 7 10.94 -22.78 -5.84
C ILE A 7 10.03 -22.32 -4.69
N LEU A 8 10.60 -22.13 -3.49
CA LEU A 8 9.86 -21.57 -2.35
C LEU A 8 9.38 -20.15 -2.64
N TYR A 9 10.25 -19.26 -3.13
CA TYR A 9 9.88 -17.88 -3.47
C TYR A 9 8.73 -17.82 -4.50
N ASN A 10 8.78 -18.68 -5.53
CA ASN A 10 7.77 -18.71 -6.58
C ASN A 10 6.38 -19.18 -6.05
N ARG A 11 6.37 -20.13 -5.11
CA ARG A 11 5.12 -20.60 -4.46
C ARG A 11 4.50 -19.53 -3.56
N TRP A 12 5.32 -18.84 -2.77
CA TRP A 12 4.85 -17.75 -1.91
C TRP A 12 4.36 -16.55 -2.72
N GLY A 13 5.00 -16.22 -3.84
CA GLY A 13 4.55 -15.16 -4.73
C GLY A 13 3.16 -15.43 -5.32
N VAL A 14 2.90 -16.65 -5.80
CA VAL A 14 1.57 -17.01 -6.34
C VAL A 14 0.48 -16.95 -5.27
N VAL A 15 0.76 -17.46 -4.07
CA VAL A 15 -0.19 -17.36 -2.95
C VAL A 15 -0.42 -15.90 -2.56
N TYR A 16 0.65 -15.10 -2.51
CA TYR A 16 0.58 -13.69 -2.15
C TYR A 16 -0.26 -12.88 -3.14
N ILE A 17 0.04 -12.95 -4.44
CA ILE A 17 -0.69 -12.23 -5.48
C ILE A 17 -2.12 -12.76 -5.61
N GLY A 18 -2.29 -14.08 -5.58
CA GLY A 18 -3.60 -14.71 -5.75
C GLY A 18 -4.53 -14.44 -4.58
N TRP A 19 -4.03 -14.52 -3.35
CA TRP A 19 -4.84 -14.34 -2.15
C TRP A 19 -4.98 -12.86 -1.77
N VAL A 20 -3.88 -12.13 -1.61
CA VAL A 20 -3.97 -10.72 -1.21
C VAL A 20 -4.47 -9.86 -2.38
N GLY A 21 -4.11 -10.21 -3.61
CA GLY A 21 -4.62 -9.50 -4.79
C GLY A 21 -6.10 -9.74 -5.07
N SER A 22 -6.74 -10.79 -4.51
CA SER A 22 -8.19 -10.98 -4.67
C SER A 22 -8.98 -9.82 -4.05
N TYR A 23 -8.45 -9.20 -3.00
CA TYR A 23 -9.13 -8.08 -2.33
C TYR A 23 -9.30 -6.85 -3.22
N LEU A 24 -8.52 -6.69 -4.31
CA LEU A 24 -8.79 -5.66 -5.31
C LEU A 24 -10.16 -5.87 -5.98
N PHE A 25 -10.52 -7.12 -6.25
CA PHE A 25 -11.81 -7.49 -6.79
C PHE A 25 -12.90 -7.44 -5.72
N ASP A 26 -12.63 -7.95 -4.51
CA ASP A 26 -13.61 -7.96 -3.43
C ASP A 26 -14.02 -6.53 -3.04
N LEU A 27 -13.08 -5.59 -2.99
CA LEU A 27 -13.32 -4.17 -2.76
C LEU A 27 -14.22 -3.56 -3.85
N SER A 28 -14.01 -3.94 -5.11
CA SER A 28 -14.80 -3.46 -6.25
C SER A 28 -16.23 -4.04 -6.27
N ASN A 29 -16.42 -5.23 -5.68
CA ASN A 29 -17.71 -5.92 -5.58
C ASN A 29 -18.58 -5.46 -4.39
N LEU A 30 -18.04 -4.63 -3.49
CA LEU A 30 -18.83 -4.04 -2.41
C LEU A 30 -19.93 -3.12 -2.96
N PRO A 31 -21.00 -2.85 -2.18
CA PRO A 31 -21.92 -1.76 -2.50
C PRO A 31 -21.14 -0.45 -2.62
N GLN A 32 -21.29 0.26 -3.75
CA GLN A 32 -20.47 1.44 -4.08
C GLN A 32 -18.97 1.13 -4.24
N GLY A 33 -18.61 -0.10 -4.63
CA GLY A 33 -17.23 -0.61 -4.68
C GLY A 33 -16.24 0.25 -5.48
N GLY A 34 -16.68 0.86 -6.59
CA GLY A 34 -15.84 1.78 -7.35
C GLY A 34 -15.38 2.99 -6.54
N TRP A 35 -16.23 3.49 -5.64
CA TRP A 35 -15.89 4.60 -4.74
C TRP A 35 -14.91 4.16 -3.65
N TRP A 36 -15.18 3.01 -3.00
CA TRP A 36 -14.28 2.42 -2.01
C TRP A 36 -12.89 2.13 -2.58
N PHE A 37 -12.85 1.58 -3.78
CA PHE A 37 -11.63 1.34 -4.53
C PHE A 37 -10.84 2.63 -4.73
N MET A 38 -11.49 3.69 -5.22
CA MET A 38 -10.83 4.97 -5.46
C MET A 38 -10.36 5.65 -4.17
N LEU A 39 -11.12 5.57 -3.08
CA LEU A 39 -10.70 6.06 -1.77
C LEU A 39 -9.38 5.38 -1.33
N VAL A 40 -9.34 4.05 -1.39
CA VAL A 40 -8.17 3.26 -0.97
C VAL A 40 -6.97 3.57 -1.87
N MET A 41 -7.15 3.58 -3.20
CA MET A 41 -6.07 3.91 -4.13
C MET A 41 -5.56 5.33 -3.96
N PHE A 42 -6.45 6.30 -3.74
CA PHE A 42 -6.08 7.70 -3.52
C PHE A 42 -5.21 7.86 -2.26
N CYS A 43 -5.58 7.19 -1.16
CA CYS A 43 -4.78 7.16 0.07
C CYS A 43 -3.40 6.54 -0.17
N VAL A 44 -3.33 5.40 -0.85
CA VAL A 44 -2.05 4.72 -1.16
C VAL A 44 -1.17 5.61 -2.04
N TRP A 45 -1.72 6.20 -3.10
CA TRP A 45 -0.95 7.05 -4.02
C TRP A 45 -0.41 8.31 -3.35
N LEU A 46 -1.20 8.98 -2.52
CA LEU A 46 -0.74 10.16 -1.77
C LEU A 46 0.20 9.79 -0.61
N GLY A 47 0.00 8.63 0.02
CA GLY A 47 0.94 8.02 0.96
C GLY A 47 2.31 7.84 0.34
N ASP A 48 2.39 7.08 -0.76
CA ASP A 48 3.61 6.80 -1.51
C ASP A 48 4.28 8.08 -2.05
N SER A 49 3.48 9.02 -2.56
CA SER A 49 3.99 10.31 -3.04
C SER A 49 4.58 11.16 -1.91
N GLY A 50 3.94 11.17 -0.74
CA GLY A 50 4.45 11.82 0.46
C GLY A 50 5.74 11.19 0.95
N ALA A 51 5.75 9.85 1.03
CA ALA A 51 6.92 9.07 1.42
C ALA A 51 8.12 9.32 0.50
N TYR A 52 7.87 9.32 -0.81
CA TYR A 52 8.89 9.57 -1.82
C TYR A 52 9.43 11.01 -1.75
N SER A 53 8.53 12.00 -1.68
CA SER A 53 8.92 13.41 -1.71
C SER A 53 9.72 13.80 -0.47
N ILE A 54 9.21 13.48 0.73
CA ILE A 54 9.89 13.80 1.99
C ILE A 54 11.07 12.86 2.23
N GLY A 55 10.94 11.57 1.94
CA GLY A 55 12.03 10.60 2.09
C GLY A 55 13.22 10.91 1.18
N ARG A 56 12.99 11.42 -0.03
CA ARG A 56 14.08 11.83 -0.94
C ARG A 56 14.73 13.15 -0.50
N ALA A 57 13.94 14.14 -0.08
CA ALA A 57 14.44 15.46 0.28
C ALA A 57 15.12 15.49 1.67
N TYR A 58 14.55 14.76 2.64
CA TYR A 58 14.91 14.85 4.06
C TYR A 58 15.25 13.50 4.71
N GLY A 59 15.26 12.39 3.97
CA GLY A 59 15.41 11.05 4.55
C GLY A 59 16.82 10.73 5.04
N ARG A 60 17.10 11.03 6.31
CA ARG A 60 18.38 10.79 6.98
C ARG A 60 18.43 9.43 7.66
N HIS A 61 17.36 9.04 8.37
CA HIS A 61 17.35 7.83 9.19
C HIS A 61 16.73 6.66 8.43
N LYS A 62 17.54 5.70 7.99
CA LYS A 62 17.06 4.53 7.24
C LYS A 62 16.37 3.53 8.17
N ILE A 63 15.23 2.97 7.73
CA ILE A 63 14.43 2.02 8.53
C ILE A 63 15.13 0.66 8.60
N ALA A 64 15.55 0.14 7.45
CA ALA A 64 16.20 -1.17 7.37
C ALA A 64 17.31 -1.14 6.30
N PRO A 65 18.50 -0.59 6.61
CA PRO A 65 19.56 -0.36 5.63
C PRO A 65 19.97 -1.61 4.82
N ARG A 66 19.94 -2.78 5.48
CA ARG A 66 20.30 -4.07 4.86
C ARG A 66 19.20 -4.64 3.95
N LEU A 67 17.93 -4.31 4.23
CA LEU A 67 16.78 -4.85 3.48
C LEU A 67 16.41 -3.90 2.34
N SER A 68 16.13 -2.64 2.69
CA SER A 68 15.71 -1.57 1.79
C SER A 68 16.46 -0.27 2.10
N PRO A 69 17.58 0.03 1.39
CA PRO A 69 18.41 1.20 1.66
C PRO A 69 17.73 2.54 1.30
N LYS A 70 16.66 2.49 0.51
CA LYS A 70 15.94 3.69 0.06
C LYS A 70 14.88 4.18 1.06
N LYS A 71 14.39 3.31 1.95
CA LYS A 71 13.34 3.68 2.93
C LYS A 71 13.91 4.39 4.15
N SER A 72 13.29 5.50 4.54
CA SER A 72 13.66 6.28 5.74
C SER A 72 12.46 6.49 6.66
N TRP A 73 12.75 6.69 7.95
CA TRP A 73 11.74 6.97 8.98
C TRP A 73 10.98 8.26 8.68
N GLU A 74 11.67 9.28 8.15
CA GLU A 74 11.04 10.54 7.75
C GLU A 74 10.04 10.33 6.60
N GLY A 75 10.40 9.50 5.61
CA GLY A 75 9.48 9.12 4.53
C GLY A 75 8.29 8.31 5.05
N TYR A 76 8.51 7.39 5.99
CA TYR A 76 7.42 6.63 6.61
C TYR A 76 6.45 7.53 7.36
N ILE A 77 6.96 8.42 8.21
CA ILE A 77 6.13 9.39 8.95
C ILE A 77 5.36 10.28 7.97
N ALA A 78 6.02 10.74 6.90
CA ALA A 78 5.34 11.49 5.85
C ALA A 78 4.21 10.71 5.19
N SER A 79 4.41 9.42 4.85
CA SER A 79 3.37 8.53 4.33
C SER A 79 2.16 8.46 5.23
N VAL A 80 2.38 8.31 6.54
CA VAL A 80 1.31 8.20 7.55
C VAL A 80 0.52 9.50 7.61
N PHE A 81 1.19 10.65 7.65
CA PHE A 81 0.51 11.94 7.68
C PHE A 81 -0.22 12.25 6.37
N THR A 82 0.41 12.03 5.21
CA THR A 82 -0.25 12.28 3.92
C THR A 82 -1.42 11.33 3.70
N GLY A 83 -1.30 10.06 4.10
CA GLY A 83 -2.40 9.10 4.11
C GLY A 83 -3.58 9.57 4.98
N LEU A 84 -3.32 9.95 6.24
CA LEU A 84 -4.34 10.47 7.17
C LEU A 84 -5.12 11.65 6.55
N PHE A 85 -4.41 12.64 6.02
CA PHE A 85 -5.05 13.80 5.40
C PHE A 85 -5.74 13.44 4.08
N ALA A 86 -5.17 12.57 3.26
CA ALA A 86 -5.74 12.13 1.99
C ALA A 86 -7.11 11.46 2.19
N GLY A 87 -7.22 10.53 3.14
CA GLY A 87 -8.46 9.81 3.40
C GLY A 87 -9.56 10.73 3.94
N GLY A 88 -9.23 11.58 4.93
CA GLY A 88 -10.18 12.56 5.46
C GLY A 88 -10.62 13.58 4.41
N PHE A 89 -9.67 14.09 3.62
CA PHE A 89 -9.95 15.05 2.54
C PHE A 89 -10.81 14.45 1.44
N TYR A 90 -10.52 13.20 1.03
CA TYR A 90 -11.31 12.52 0.01
C TYR A 90 -12.77 12.37 0.47
N VAL A 91 -13.00 11.88 1.69
CA VAL A 91 -14.36 11.78 2.24
C VAL A 91 -15.02 13.16 2.30
N TYR A 92 -14.34 14.18 2.85
CA TYR A 92 -14.88 15.54 2.95
C TYR A 92 -15.32 16.12 1.59
N VAL A 93 -14.49 16.00 0.56
CA VAL A 93 -14.81 16.52 -0.78
C VAL A 93 -16.02 15.80 -1.36
N TYR A 94 -16.07 14.47 -1.26
CA TYR A 94 -17.16 13.68 -1.84
C TYR A 94 -18.46 13.77 -1.07
N THR A 95 -18.43 13.99 0.25
CA THR A 95 -19.66 14.25 1.04
C THR A 95 -20.19 15.67 0.83
N THR A 96 -19.32 16.64 0.56
CA THR A 96 -19.72 18.06 0.43
C THR A 96 -20.13 18.42 -1.00
N PHE A 97 -19.42 17.91 -2.00
CA PHE A 97 -19.60 18.27 -3.41
C PHE A 97 -20.06 17.10 -4.28
N GLY A 98 -19.94 15.87 -3.79
CA GLY A 98 -20.37 14.67 -4.50
C GLY A 98 -21.77 14.22 -4.11
N SER A 99 -22.30 13.26 -4.86
CA SER A 99 -23.60 12.61 -4.59
C SER A 99 -23.47 11.41 -3.65
N LEU A 100 -22.48 11.41 -2.76
CA LEU A 100 -22.21 10.25 -1.93
C LEU A 100 -23.23 10.18 -0.77
N HIS A 101 -24.00 9.10 -0.73
CA HIS A 101 -24.87 8.73 0.38
C HIS A 101 -24.25 7.50 1.06
N SER A 102 -23.13 7.72 1.73
CA SER A 102 -22.39 6.69 2.47
C SER A 102 -22.32 7.11 3.93
N ASP A 103 -22.47 6.15 4.84
CA ASP A 103 -22.41 6.36 6.29
C ASP A 103 -21.00 6.63 6.83
N ILE A 104 -20.00 6.71 5.94
CA ILE A 104 -18.63 7.01 6.33
C ILE A 104 -18.45 8.46 6.77
N THR A 105 -17.89 8.61 7.96
CA THR A 105 -17.47 9.90 8.52
C THR A 105 -16.07 10.30 8.02
N ILE A 106 -15.80 11.61 8.00
CA ILE A 106 -14.46 12.15 7.69
C ILE A 106 -13.39 11.53 8.58
N TRP A 107 -13.72 11.28 9.84
CA TRP A 107 -12.81 10.63 10.80
C TRP A 107 -12.48 9.18 10.40
N GLN A 108 -13.48 8.38 10.01
CA GLN A 108 -13.23 7.02 9.51
C GLN A 108 -12.39 7.04 8.24
N GLY A 109 -12.62 7.99 7.33
CA GLY A 109 -11.76 8.19 6.15
C GLY A 109 -10.32 8.51 6.52
N ALA A 110 -10.11 9.41 7.49
CA ALA A 110 -8.79 9.75 7.98
C ALA A 110 -8.08 8.55 8.64
N VAL A 111 -8.78 7.80 9.50
CA VAL A 111 -8.24 6.58 10.13
C VAL A 111 -7.86 5.54 9.08
N LEU A 112 -8.69 5.31 8.07
CA LEU A 112 -8.36 4.43 6.95
C LEU A 112 -7.09 4.91 6.24
N GLY A 113 -7.01 6.20 5.93
CA GLY A 113 -5.83 6.81 5.31
C GLY A 113 -4.55 6.64 6.15
N LEU A 114 -4.65 6.77 7.48
CA LEU A 114 -3.56 6.54 8.42
C LEU A 114 -3.08 5.08 8.36
N LEU A 115 -4.01 4.13 8.37
CA LEU A 115 -3.69 2.69 8.27
C LEU A 115 -3.00 2.37 6.95
N LEU A 116 -3.50 2.93 5.84
CA LEU A 116 -2.93 2.77 4.50
C LEU A 116 -1.58 3.48 4.33
N GLY A 117 -1.31 4.55 5.07
CA GLY A 117 0.03 5.16 5.10
C GLY A 117 1.05 4.34 5.90
N ALA A 118 0.60 3.64 6.94
CA ALA A 118 1.45 2.92 7.89
C ALA A 118 1.74 1.47 7.46
N LEU A 119 0.69 0.67 7.24
CA LEU A 119 0.81 -0.79 7.16
C LEU A 119 1.46 -1.29 5.86
N PRO A 120 1.15 -0.76 4.65
CA PRO A 120 1.80 -1.22 3.41
C PRO A 120 3.32 -1.06 3.43
N THR A 121 3.85 -0.02 4.09
CA THR A 121 5.30 0.17 4.22
C THR A 121 5.97 -0.99 4.96
N LEU A 122 5.31 -1.56 5.97
CA LEU A 122 5.77 -2.73 6.71
C LEU A 122 5.67 -4.00 5.86
N GLY A 123 4.60 -4.14 5.06
CA GLY A 123 4.43 -5.22 4.09
C GLY A 123 5.60 -5.32 3.10
N ASP A 124 5.95 -4.21 2.46
CA ASP A 124 7.07 -4.14 1.50
C ASP A 124 8.44 -4.38 2.19
N LEU A 125 8.60 -4.03 3.48
CA LEU A 125 9.80 -4.45 4.25
C LEU A 125 9.85 -5.96 4.48
N GLY A 126 8.70 -6.59 4.74
CA GLY A 126 8.56 -8.04 4.82
C GLY A 126 8.88 -8.71 3.49
N GLU A 127 8.35 -8.20 2.38
CA GLU A 127 8.68 -8.69 1.03
C GLU A 127 10.18 -8.56 0.74
N SER A 128 10.75 -7.39 1.05
CA SER A 128 12.19 -7.13 0.96
C SER A 128 13.00 -8.15 1.77
N MET A 129 12.54 -8.55 2.96
CA MET A 129 13.18 -9.59 3.77
C MET A 129 13.15 -10.96 3.08
N PHE A 130 12.01 -11.37 2.53
CA PHE A 130 11.89 -12.63 1.78
C PHE A 130 12.78 -12.65 0.54
N LYS A 131 12.88 -11.53 -0.19
CA LYS A 131 13.80 -11.36 -1.33
C LYS A 131 15.26 -11.59 -0.90
N ARG A 132 15.69 -10.98 0.21
CA ARG A 132 17.06 -11.17 0.74
C ARG A 132 17.34 -12.61 1.18
N GLN A 133 16.39 -13.27 1.83
CA GLN A 133 16.55 -14.67 2.27
C GLN A 133 16.63 -15.66 1.08
N SER A 134 15.89 -15.40 0.00
CA SER A 134 15.93 -16.22 -1.21
C SER A 134 17.17 -15.96 -2.07
N GLY A 135 17.94 -14.91 -1.78
CA GLY A 135 19.13 -14.51 -2.54
C GLY A 135 18.80 -13.78 -3.85
N LEU A 136 17.56 -13.32 -4.01
CA LEU A 136 17.09 -12.54 -5.15
C LEU A 136 17.16 -11.05 -4.81
N LYS A 137 17.58 -10.24 -5.78
CA LYS A 137 17.75 -8.78 -5.59
C LYS A 137 16.55 -8.00 -6.12
N ASP A 138 15.99 -8.40 -7.25
CA ASP A 138 14.91 -7.71 -7.96
C ASP A 138 13.84 -8.71 -8.42
N SER A 139 12.57 -8.35 -8.28
CA SER A 139 11.40 -9.18 -8.60
C SER A 139 11.17 -9.30 -10.12
N SER A 140 11.65 -8.33 -10.90
CA SER A 140 11.49 -8.26 -12.36
C SER A 140 12.24 -7.05 -12.95
N ASP A 141 12.92 -7.21 -14.09
CA ASP A 141 13.55 -6.12 -14.88
C ASP A 141 12.66 -5.72 -16.09
N VAL A 142 11.34 -5.76 -15.89
CA VAL A 142 10.35 -5.71 -16.99
C VAL A 142 10.17 -4.30 -17.58
N ILE A 143 10.54 -3.24 -16.85
CA ILE A 143 10.46 -1.84 -17.34
C ILE A 143 11.82 -1.15 -17.13
N PRO A 144 12.58 -0.88 -18.20
CA PRO A 144 13.88 -0.21 -18.09
C PRO A 144 13.75 1.17 -17.44
N GLY A 145 14.47 1.39 -16.33
CA GLY A 145 14.53 2.69 -15.65
C GLY A 145 13.40 2.99 -14.65
N HIS A 146 12.44 2.09 -14.48
CA HIS A 146 11.46 2.11 -13.38
C HIS A 146 11.73 0.87 -12.51
N GLY A 147 11.55 0.96 -11.20
CA GLY A 147 11.69 -0.22 -10.33
C GLY A 147 10.76 -1.38 -10.76
N GLY A 148 10.81 -2.50 -10.04
CA GLY A 148 9.95 -3.64 -10.37
C GLY A 148 8.48 -3.23 -10.41
N PHE A 149 7.76 -3.56 -11.48
CA PHE A 149 6.30 -3.39 -11.56
C PHE A 149 5.61 -3.98 -10.31
N PHE A 150 6.16 -5.08 -9.81
CA PHE A 150 5.77 -5.72 -8.56
C PHE A 150 5.84 -4.81 -7.33
N ASP A 151 6.89 -3.99 -7.20
CA ASP A 151 7.03 -3.10 -6.03
C ASP A 151 5.93 -2.02 -6.01
N ARG A 152 5.30 -1.71 -7.15
CA ARG A 152 4.16 -0.77 -7.22
C ARG A 152 2.82 -1.45 -6.94
N VAL A 153 2.65 -2.65 -7.49
CA VAL A 153 1.43 -3.44 -7.30
C VAL A 153 1.33 -3.94 -5.86
N ASP A 154 2.47 -4.15 -5.18
CA ASP A 154 2.52 -4.59 -3.77
C ASP A 154 1.76 -3.63 -2.83
N SER A 155 2.04 -2.33 -2.91
CA SER A 155 1.32 -1.31 -2.13
C SER A 155 -0.18 -1.30 -2.42
N TRP A 156 -0.59 -1.57 -3.68
CA TRP A 156 -2.01 -1.60 -4.06
C TRP A 156 -2.71 -2.83 -3.50
N ILE A 157 -2.06 -3.98 -3.58
CA ILE A 157 -2.56 -5.26 -3.09
C ILE A 157 -2.74 -5.20 -1.56
N TRP A 158 -1.72 -4.75 -0.83
CA TRP A 158 -1.84 -4.54 0.62
C TRP A 158 -2.90 -3.50 0.95
N GLY A 159 -2.92 -2.39 0.21
CA GLY A 159 -3.89 -1.33 0.41
C GLY A 159 -5.33 -1.83 0.25
N ALA A 160 -5.60 -2.63 -0.78
CA ALA A 160 -6.91 -3.22 -1.02
C ALA A 160 -7.34 -4.18 0.10
N ALA A 161 -6.44 -5.04 0.57
CA ALA A 161 -6.75 -5.96 1.68
C ALA A 161 -7.09 -5.19 2.97
N ILE A 162 -6.27 -4.21 3.33
CA ILE A 162 -6.48 -3.37 4.52
C ILE A 162 -7.79 -2.59 4.40
N GLY A 163 -8.02 -1.96 3.24
CA GLY A 163 -9.23 -1.20 2.95
C GLY A 163 -10.48 -2.07 3.04
N TYR A 164 -10.46 -3.24 2.41
CA TYR A 164 -11.58 -4.18 2.43
C TYR A 164 -12.00 -4.55 3.86
N TYR A 165 -11.05 -4.98 4.70
CA TYR A 165 -11.36 -5.35 6.08
C TYR A 165 -11.82 -4.17 6.92
N PHE A 166 -11.22 -2.98 6.74
CA PHE A 166 -11.66 -1.79 7.45
C PHE A 166 -13.11 -1.44 7.11
N LEU A 167 -13.49 -1.50 5.84
CA LEU A 167 -14.84 -1.20 5.40
C LEU A 167 -15.87 -2.20 5.94
N ILE A 168 -15.57 -3.49 5.89
CA ILE A 168 -16.48 -4.54 6.37
C ILE A 168 -16.66 -4.53 7.89
N TRP A 169 -15.69 -4.01 8.65
CA TRP A 169 -15.76 -4.07 10.12
C TRP A 169 -16.26 -2.79 10.76
N PHE A 170 -16.06 -1.65 10.10
CA PHE A 170 -16.31 -0.33 10.70
C PHE A 170 -17.35 0.51 9.97
N ILE A 171 -17.79 0.12 8.78
CA ILE A 171 -18.68 0.95 7.94
C ILE A 171 -19.88 0.17 7.42
N ILE A 172 -19.65 -0.99 6.79
CA ILE A 172 -20.69 -1.92 6.31
C ILE A 172 -21.12 -2.83 7.46
#